data_AF-A0A6P0U760-F1
#
_entry.id   AF-A0A6P0U760-F1
#
_cell.length_a   1.000
_cell.length_b   1.000
_cell.length_c   1.000
_cell.angle_alpha   90.00
_cell.angle_beta   90.00
_cell.angle_gamma   90.00
#
_symmetry.space_group_name_H-M   'P 1'
#
loop_
_entity.id
_entity.type
_entity.pdbx_description
1 polymer ?
#
loop_
_entity_poly.entity_id
_entity_poly.type
_entity_poly.pdbx_seq_one_letter_code
_entity_poly.pdbx_strand_id
1 'polypeptide(L)'
;TPVIIDFGLSFNKGDETSLTPTGQDIGNRFLVLPEHKRESGLQRDPRSDITQVCGILFFVITGEIPRHLYDEKGNKPHQNQRQEIQQNLSILPQHILSKINRVFDRAFEYRIDSRWQSIPALRNTLINIVESENKDPNKTANLLDEIKYKASNNEKKKLFRDISKKIISEVFKIVDRIVPEISPDFYVADKGRADISRIYHDWENFRFRYTSVGMFYGGGINVSYDFLNEFFSPAFEGYLTGNEVILLGIINPSNKITGSSDEEKIELLRIPLSGEPDFTGFDERLKDFYVEGIYRVM
;
A
#
# COMPACT_ATOMS: atom_id res chain seq x y z
N THR A 1 -23.01 10.48 -35.05
CA THR A 1 -21.60 10.26 -34.69
C THR A 1 -20.78 11.39 -35.25
N PRO A 2 -19.91 12.05 -34.47
CA PRO A 2 -19.00 13.05 -35.01
C PRO A 2 -18.01 12.40 -36.00
N VAL A 3 -17.65 13.11 -37.06
CA VAL A 3 -16.68 12.69 -38.07
C VAL A 3 -15.53 13.69 -38.12
N ILE A 4 -14.30 13.19 -38.26
CA ILE A 4 -13.12 14.04 -38.49
C ILE A 4 -12.99 14.23 -39.99
N ILE A 5 -12.86 15.48 -40.42
CA ILE A 5 -12.69 15.88 -41.81
C ILE A 5 -11.42 16.74 -41.93
N ASP A 6 -10.99 16.98 -43.18
CA ASP A 6 -9.84 17.80 -43.52
C ASP A 6 -8.49 17.26 -42.99
N PHE A 7 -7.92 16.35 -43.78
CA PHE A 7 -6.60 15.76 -43.53
C PHE A 7 -5.47 16.51 -44.24
N GLY A 8 -5.69 17.75 -44.70
CA GLY A 8 -4.72 18.52 -45.50
C GLY A 8 -3.40 18.82 -44.78
N LEU A 9 -3.37 18.72 -43.45
CA LEU A 9 -2.18 18.89 -42.60
C LEU A 9 -1.74 17.58 -41.90
N SER A 10 -2.32 16.43 -42.28
CA SER A 10 -1.94 15.14 -41.71
C SER A 10 -0.60 14.63 -42.23
N PHE A 11 0.04 13.73 -41.48
CA PHE A 11 1.31 13.10 -41.87
C PHE A 11 1.31 11.61 -41.53
N ASN A 12 2.00 10.80 -42.33
CA ASN A 12 2.20 9.38 -42.07
C ASN A 12 3.48 9.16 -41.25
N LYS A 13 3.48 8.14 -40.40
CA LYS A 13 4.59 7.82 -39.47
C LYS A 13 5.85 7.22 -40.15
N GLY A 14 6.03 7.42 -41.45
CA GLY A 14 7.14 6.87 -42.24
C GLY A 14 7.52 7.69 -43.48
N ASP A 15 6.85 8.82 -43.73
CA ASP A 15 7.23 9.73 -44.80
C ASP A 15 8.24 10.76 -44.26
N GLU A 16 9.53 10.53 -44.53
CA GLU A 16 10.61 11.50 -44.29
C GLU A 16 10.59 12.68 -45.27
N THR A 17 9.68 12.66 -46.25
CA THR A 17 9.47 13.79 -47.14
C THR A 17 8.82 14.93 -46.34
N SER A 18 9.66 15.85 -45.88
CA SER A 18 9.26 17.17 -45.41
C SER A 18 8.68 17.95 -46.59
N LEU A 19 7.44 17.62 -47.00
CA LEU A 19 6.69 18.33 -48.04
C LEU A 19 6.19 19.70 -47.58
N THR A 20 6.45 20.07 -46.32
CA THR A 20 6.22 21.42 -45.80
C THR A 20 7.44 22.27 -46.12
N PRO A 21 7.33 23.30 -46.98
CA PRO A 21 8.44 24.22 -47.25
C PRO A 21 8.95 24.84 -45.96
N THR A 22 10.27 24.98 -45.86
CA THR A 22 10.95 25.64 -44.74
C THR A 22 10.37 27.05 -44.56
N GLY A 23 9.64 27.30 -43.46
CA GLY A 23 9.20 28.66 -43.09
C GLY A 23 7.73 28.86 -42.71
N GLN A 24 6.89 27.81 -42.67
CA GLN A 24 5.51 27.93 -42.19
C GLN A 24 5.34 27.40 -40.76
N ASP A 25 4.64 28.18 -39.92
CA ASP A 25 4.17 27.70 -38.62
C ASP A 25 3.05 26.68 -38.88
N ILE A 26 3.24 25.44 -38.40
CA ILE A 26 2.25 24.37 -38.56
C ILE A 26 1.18 24.57 -37.48
N GLY A 27 -0.06 24.89 -37.87
CA GLY A 27 -1.20 24.78 -36.97
C GLY A 27 -2.27 25.85 -37.10
N ASN A 28 -3.46 25.51 -36.63
CA ASN A 28 -4.57 26.44 -36.44
C ASN A 28 -4.25 27.42 -35.28
N ARG A 29 -4.63 28.69 -35.41
CA ARG A 29 -4.46 29.73 -34.36
C ARG A 29 -5.38 29.55 -33.15
N PHE A 30 -6.06 28.40 -33.07
CA PHE A 30 -6.98 28.07 -32.00
C PHE A 30 -6.26 27.91 -30.66
N LEU A 31 -5.15 27.17 -30.62
CA LEU A 31 -4.27 27.05 -29.46
C LEU A 31 -2.82 26.91 -29.95
N VAL A 32 -1.98 27.88 -29.56
CA VAL A 32 -0.57 27.92 -29.90
C VAL A 32 0.23 27.05 -28.94
N LEU A 33 0.93 26.05 -29.49
CA LEU A 33 1.75 25.12 -28.73
C LEU A 33 3.25 25.39 -28.97
N PRO A 34 4.11 25.31 -27.94
CA PRO A 34 5.56 25.53 -28.07
C PRO A 34 6.21 24.67 -29.15
N GLU A 35 5.76 23.42 -29.27
CA GLU A 35 6.29 22.44 -30.19
C GLU A 35 5.89 22.66 -31.65
N HIS A 36 4.88 23.49 -31.94
CA HIS A 36 4.50 23.85 -33.32
C HIS A 36 5.43 24.92 -33.94
N LYS A 37 6.36 25.47 -33.15
CA LYS A 37 7.34 26.45 -33.64
C LYS A 37 8.36 25.80 -34.58
N ARG A 38 8.87 26.61 -35.52
CA ARG A 38 9.69 26.21 -36.68
C ARG A 38 10.93 25.34 -36.38
N GLU A 39 11.48 25.42 -35.18
CA GLU A 39 12.73 24.73 -34.80
C GLU A 39 12.51 23.53 -33.87
N SER A 40 11.25 23.18 -33.59
CA SER A 40 10.93 22.08 -32.69
C SER A 40 10.95 20.74 -33.44
N GLY A 41 11.78 19.80 -32.99
CA GLY A 41 11.72 18.40 -33.44
C GLY A 41 10.43 17.65 -33.03
N LEU A 42 9.52 18.33 -32.34
CA LEU A 42 8.27 17.79 -31.81
C LEU A 42 7.02 18.35 -32.53
N GLN A 43 7.18 19.03 -33.67
CA GLN A 43 6.05 19.61 -34.44
C GLN A 43 4.93 18.61 -34.77
N ARG A 44 5.29 17.33 -34.90
CA ARG A 44 4.41 16.22 -35.26
C ARG A 44 4.13 15.28 -34.09
N ASP A 45 4.33 15.74 -32.85
CA ASP A 45 4.09 14.91 -31.68
C ASP A 45 2.58 14.70 -31.47
N PRO A 46 2.09 13.46 -31.34
CA PRO A 46 0.66 13.19 -31.18
C PRO A 46 0.08 13.80 -29.89
N ARG A 47 0.91 14.14 -28.90
CA ARG A 47 0.47 14.81 -27.66
C ARG A 47 0.02 16.25 -27.94
N SER A 48 0.48 16.86 -29.02
CA SER A 48 -0.02 18.15 -29.50
C SER A 48 -1.50 18.05 -29.88
N ASP A 49 -1.89 17.03 -30.64
CA ASP A 49 -3.29 16.78 -31.02
C ASP A 49 -4.17 16.53 -29.79
N ILE A 50 -3.67 15.76 -28.81
CA ILE A 50 -4.38 15.54 -27.55
C ILE A 50 -4.63 16.87 -26.82
N THR A 51 -3.65 17.77 -26.85
CA THR A 51 -3.75 19.10 -26.25
C THR A 51 -4.78 19.97 -26.99
N GLN A 52 -4.80 19.90 -28.32
CA GLN A 52 -5.80 20.59 -29.15
C GLN A 52 -7.22 20.11 -28.86
N VAL A 53 -7.43 18.79 -28.72
CA VAL A 53 -8.72 18.20 -28.31
C VAL A 53 -9.18 18.74 -26.94
N CYS A 54 -8.25 18.88 -25.98
CA CYS A 54 -8.57 19.49 -24.69
C CYS A 54 -8.91 20.98 -24.82
N GLY A 55 -8.27 21.70 -25.75
CA GLY A 55 -8.64 23.07 -26.09
C GLY A 55 -10.06 23.18 -26.66
N ILE A 56 -10.47 22.23 -27.52
CA ILE A 56 -11.84 22.16 -28.04
C ILE A 56 -12.82 21.91 -26.90
N LEU A 57 -12.51 20.96 -26.00
CA LEU A 57 -13.35 20.72 -24.82
C LEU A 57 -13.50 21.96 -23.95
N PHE A 58 -12.40 22.69 -23.71
CA PHE A 58 -12.42 23.96 -22.98
C PHE A 58 -13.34 24.98 -23.66
N PHE A 59 -13.22 25.16 -24.97
CA PHE A 59 -14.08 26.06 -25.73
C PHE A 59 -15.56 25.64 -25.69
N VAL A 60 -15.85 24.34 -25.78
CA VAL A 60 -17.24 23.84 -25.69
C VAL A 60 -17.87 24.15 -24.33
N ILE A 61 -17.09 24.09 -23.25
CA ILE A 61 -17.60 24.38 -21.89
C ILE A 61 -17.69 25.88 -21.64
N THR A 62 -16.70 26.65 -22.08
CA THR A 62 -16.53 28.05 -21.67
C THR A 62 -16.96 29.08 -22.72
N GLY A 63 -17.08 28.69 -23.99
CA GLY A 63 -17.22 29.60 -25.12
C GLY A 63 -15.95 30.36 -25.50
N GLU A 64 -14.83 30.15 -24.78
CA GLU A 64 -13.60 30.91 -24.93
C GLU A 64 -12.49 30.12 -25.63
N ILE A 65 -11.76 30.77 -26.52
CA ILE A 65 -10.68 30.13 -27.30
C ILE A 65 -9.39 30.15 -26.47
N PRO A 66 -8.79 28.99 -26.13
CA PRO A 66 -7.56 28.94 -25.35
C PRO A 66 -6.36 29.20 -26.26
N ARG A 67 -6.16 30.47 -26.67
CA ARG A 67 -5.13 30.85 -27.65
C ARG A 67 -3.71 30.48 -27.22
N HIS A 68 -3.43 30.51 -25.91
CA HIS A 68 -2.14 30.24 -25.32
C HIS A 68 -2.26 29.32 -24.10
N LEU A 69 -1.22 28.51 -23.84
CA LEU A 69 -1.16 27.65 -22.66
C LEU A 69 -1.06 28.42 -21.34
N TYR A 70 -0.55 29.65 -21.39
CA TYR A 70 -0.39 30.54 -20.24
C TYR A 70 -0.76 31.97 -20.65
N ASP A 71 -1.42 32.68 -19.74
CA ASP A 71 -1.60 34.13 -19.84
C ASP A 71 -0.36 34.90 -19.34
N GLU A 72 -0.41 36.23 -19.40
CA GLU A 72 0.63 37.13 -18.90
C GLU A 72 0.92 37.01 -17.39
N LYS A 73 0.03 36.38 -16.63
CA LYS A 73 0.17 36.12 -15.19
C LYS A 73 0.62 34.68 -14.90
N GLY A 74 0.87 33.87 -15.93
CA GLY A 74 1.27 32.48 -15.78
C GLY A 74 0.12 31.53 -15.41
N ASN A 75 -1.13 31.92 -15.63
CA ASN A 75 -2.28 31.04 -15.43
C ASN A 75 -2.61 30.25 -16.69
N LYS A 76 -3.02 29.00 -16.51
CA LYS A 76 -3.59 28.18 -17.58
C LYS A 76 -4.97 28.69 -18.00
N PRO A 77 -5.48 28.34 -19.20
CA PRO A 77 -6.78 28.81 -19.69
C PRO A 77 -7.94 28.72 -18.70
N HIS A 78 -8.07 27.61 -17.97
CA HIS A 78 -9.14 27.38 -16.98
C HIS A 78 -8.91 28.06 -15.63
N GLN A 79 -7.69 28.53 -15.37
CA GLN A 79 -7.33 29.26 -14.15
C GLN A 79 -7.44 30.78 -14.34
N ASN A 80 -7.72 31.24 -15.56
CA ASN A 80 -7.84 32.66 -15.86
C ASN A 80 -9.02 33.27 -15.09
N GLN A 81 -8.80 34.44 -14.48
CA GLN A 81 -9.78 35.15 -13.65
C GLN A 81 -10.81 35.95 -14.46
N ARG A 82 -10.84 35.82 -15.79
CA ARG A 82 -11.90 36.39 -16.63
C ARG A 82 -13.26 35.88 -16.19
N GLN A 83 -14.18 36.82 -16.04
CA GLN A 83 -15.49 36.58 -15.44
C GLN A 83 -16.30 35.55 -16.24
N GLU A 84 -16.22 35.60 -17.57
CA GLU A 84 -16.96 34.72 -18.47
C GLU A 84 -16.53 33.25 -18.32
N ILE A 85 -15.22 33.01 -18.22
CA ILE A 85 -14.66 31.66 -18.02
C ILE A 85 -15.12 31.11 -16.67
N GLN A 86 -15.00 31.90 -15.61
CA GLN A 86 -15.37 31.46 -14.26
C GLN A 86 -16.88 31.21 -14.15
N GLN A 87 -17.70 32.07 -14.75
CA GLN A 87 -19.16 31.90 -14.78
C GLN A 87 -19.54 30.61 -15.50
N ASN A 88 -19.01 30.36 -16.69
CA ASN A 88 -19.38 29.17 -17.47
C ASN A 88 -18.87 27.88 -16.84
N LEU A 89 -17.68 27.89 -16.22
CA LEU A 89 -17.18 26.73 -15.47
C LEU A 89 -18.01 26.46 -14.19
N SER A 90 -18.50 27.51 -13.53
CA SER A 90 -19.28 27.39 -12.30
C SER A 90 -20.66 26.74 -12.48
N ILE A 91 -21.14 26.61 -13.73
CA ILE A 91 -22.37 25.87 -14.06
C ILE A 91 -22.20 24.38 -13.75
N LEU A 92 -20.97 23.86 -13.82
CA LEU A 92 -20.69 22.46 -13.53
C LEU A 92 -20.81 22.18 -12.02
N PRO A 93 -21.39 21.03 -11.60
CA PRO A 93 -21.36 20.62 -10.21
C PRO A 93 -19.93 20.61 -9.66
N GLN A 94 -19.72 21.07 -8.43
CA GLN A 94 -18.37 21.27 -7.86
C GLN A 94 -17.45 20.04 -7.98
N HIS A 95 -18.00 18.84 -7.82
CA HIS A 95 -17.26 17.59 -7.94
C HIS A 95 -16.86 17.25 -9.38
N ILE A 96 -17.64 17.67 -10.38
CA ILE A 96 -17.31 17.58 -11.81
C ILE A 96 -16.29 18.64 -12.17
N LEU A 97 -16.52 19.89 -11.73
CA LEU A 97 -15.61 21.01 -11.95
C LEU A 97 -14.20 20.70 -11.46
N SER A 98 -14.05 20.13 -10.25
CA SER A 98 -12.74 19.73 -9.73
C SER A 98 -12.04 18.69 -10.62
N LYS A 99 -12.78 17.73 -11.19
CA LYS A 99 -12.22 16.70 -12.08
C LYS A 99 -11.86 17.28 -13.45
N ILE A 100 -12.70 18.15 -14.00
CA ILE A 100 -12.44 18.85 -15.27
C ILE A 100 -11.22 19.77 -15.13
N ASN A 101 -11.09 20.49 -14.01
CA ASN A 101 -9.91 21.31 -13.75
C ASN A 101 -8.62 20.47 -13.75
N ARG A 102 -8.63 19.26 -13.18
CA ARG A 102 -7.47 18.34 -13.26
C ARG A 102 -7.15 17.89 -14.68
N VAL A 103 -8.18 17.71 -15.52
CA VAL A 103 -7.98 17.41 -16.95
C VAL A 103 -7.26 18.56 -17.64
N PHE A 104 -7.70 19.81 -17.41
CA PHE A 104 -7.10 21.01 -17.98
C PHE A 104 -5.73 21.34 -17.39
N ASP A 105 -5.52 21.13 -16.09
CA ASP A 105 -4.21 21.28 -15.45
C ASP A 105 -3.18 20.44 -16.16
N ARG A 106 -3.49 19.18 -16.44
CA ARG A 106 -2.59 18.29 -17.18
C ARG A 106 -2.48 18.66 -18.66
N ALA A 107 -3.59 18.99 -19.31
CA ALA A 107 -3.61 19.28 -20.74
C ALA A 107 -2.78 20.52 -21.09
N PHE A 108 -2.88 21.58 -20.29
CA PHE A 108 -2.25 22.86 -20.57
C PHE A 108 -0.87 23.04 -19.91
N GLU A 109 -0.21 21.94 -19.54
CA GLU A 109 1.18 21.99 -19.10
C GLU A 109 2.10 22.50 -20.20
N TYR A 110 3.12 23.29 -19.85
CA TYR A 110 4.07 23.78 -20.87
C TYR A 110 4.87 22.63 -21.45
N ARG A 111 5.41 21.79 -20.56
CA ARG A 111 6.25 20.66 -20.93
C ARG A 111 5.40 19.49 -21.44
N ILE A 112 5.71 19.01 -22.62
CA ILE A 112 4.93 17.98 -23.33
C ILE A 112 4.92 16.62 -22.60
N ASP A 113 5.97 16.32 -21.83
CA ASP A 113 6.11 15.13 -20.97
C ASP A 113 5.16 15.16 -19.76
N SER A 114 4.75 16.35 -19.32
CA SER A 114 3.76 16.51 -18.24
C SER A 114 2.31 16.45 -18.73
N ARG A 115 2.08 16.48 -20.05
CA ARG A 115 0.73 16.45 -20.64
C ARG A 115 0.10 15.04 -20.65
N TRP A 116 -1.08 14.94 -21.24
CA TRP A 116 -1.69 13.65 -21.55
C TRP A 116 -0.84 12.90 -22.57
N GLN A 117 -0.36 11.72 -22.19
CA GLN A 117 0.56 10.94 -23.03
C GLN A 117 -0.17 10.06 -24.06
N SER A 118 -1.48 9.86 -23.91
CA SER A 118 -2.26 9.05 -24.85
C SER A 118 -3.75 9.40 -24.85
N ILE A 119 -4.40 9.26 -26.02
CA ILE A 119 -5.85 9.40 -26.16
C ILE A 119 -6.62 8.43 -25.25
N PRO A 120 -6.26 7.14 -25.12
CA PRO A 120 -6.93 6.24 -24.18
C PRO A 120 -6.94 6.74 -22.74
N ALA A 121 -5.86 7.35 -22.26
CA ALA A 121 -5.79 7.89 -20.90
C ALA A 121 -6.75 9.08 -20.71
N LEU A 122 -6.79 10.01 -21.68
CA LEU A 122 -7.74 11.12 -21.67
C LEU A 122 -9.18 10.62 -21.74
N ARG A 123 -9.48 9.72 -22.70
CA ARG A 123 -10.81 9.13 -22.92
C ARG A 123 -11.33 8.45 -21.65
N ASN A 124 -10.54 7.58 -21.05
CA ASN A 124 -10.95 6.85 -19.84
C ASN A 124 -11.22 7.81 -18.68
N THR A 125 -10.44 8.89 -18.56
CA THR A 125 -10.66 9.92 -17.55
C THR A 125 -12.00 10.64 -17.76
N LEU A 126 -12.30 11.05 -19.00
CA LEU A 126 -13.56 11.71 -19.34
C LEU A 126 -14.77 10.78 -19.14
N ILE A 127 -14.68 9.52 -19.55
CA ILE A 127 -15.72 8.51 -19.29
C ILE A 127 -15.96 8.36 -17.79
N ASN A 128 -14.91 8.26 -16.99
CA ASN A 128 -15.05 8.15 -15.53
C ASN A 128 -15.72 9.37 -14.89
N ILE A 129 -15.51 10.58 -15.44
CA ILE A 129 -16.20 11.79 -14.98
C ILE A 129 -17.71 11.66 -15.24
N VAL A 130 -18.09 11.34 -16.48
CA VAL A 130 -19.50 11.16 -16.89
C VAL A 130 -20.16 10.02 -16.12
N GLU A 131 -19.49 8.88 -15.95
CA GLU A 131 -20.03 7.76 -15.17
C GLU A 131 -20.16 8.09 -13.68
N SER A 132 -19.29 8.94 -13.14
CA SER A 132 -19.35 9.35 -11.74
C SER A 132 -20.48 10.32 -11.44
N GLU A 133 -20.94 11.08 -12.44
CA GLU A 133 -22.16 11.90 -12.35
C GLU A 133 -23.40 11.02 -12.27
N ASN A 134 -23.37 9.87 -12.95
CA ASN A 134 -24.46 8.89 -12.99
C ASN A 134 -24.46 7.91 -11.80
N LYS A 135 -23.55 8.03 -10.83
CA LYS A 135 -23.43 7.15 -9.66
C LYS A 135 -23.68 7.95 -8.38
N ASP A 136 -24.54 7.39 -7.53
CA ASP A 136 -24.94 7.94 -6.23
C ASP A 136 -23.73 8.50 -5.43
N PRO A 137 -23.78 9.78 -4.96
CA PRO A 137 -22.70 10.43 -4.21
C PRO A 137 -22.20 9.65 -2.99
N ASN A 138 -22.96 8.68 -2.48
CA ASN A 138 -22.57 7.78 -1.40
C ASN A 138 -21.35 6.89 -1.72
N LYS A 139 -20.99 6.68 -2.99
CA LYS A 139 -19.86 5.81 -3.37
C LYS A 139 -18.49 6.37 -2.98
N THR A 140 -18.32 7.69 -2.93
CA THR A 140 -17.03 8.33 -2.59
C THR A 140 -16.75 8.26 -1.08
N ALA A 141 -17.79 8.40 -0.26
CA ALA A 141 -17.71 8.20 1.19
C ALA A 141 -17.36 6.74 1.51
N ASN A 142 -18.05 5.78 0.87
CA ASN A 142 -17.77 4.35 1.03
C ASN A 142 -16.35 3.96 0.60
N LEU A 143 -15.79 4.60 -0.44
CA LEU A 143 -14.42 4.35 -0.88
C LEU A 143 -13.38 4.91 0.11
N LEU A 144 -13.63 6.09 0.68
CA LEU A 144 -12.78 6.69 1.71
C LEU A 144 -12.80 5.86 2.99
N ASP A 145 -13.96 5.34 3.37
CA ASP A 145 -14.10 4.48 4.53
C ASP A 145 -13.43 3.12 4.30
N GLU A 146 -13.52 2.55 3.08
CA GLU A 146 -12.74 1.38 2.70
C GLU A 146 -11.23 1.62 2.73
N ILE A 147 -10.76 2.78 2.26
CA ILE A 147 -9.33 3.13 2.27
C ILE A 147 -8.85 3.31 3.71
N LYS A 148 -9.61 4.01 4.57
CA LYS A 148 -9.30 4.16 5.99
C LYS A 148 -9.33 2.82 6.73
N TYR A 149 -10.29 1.97 6.42
CA TYR A 149 -10.38 0.61 6.98
C TYR A 149 -9.19 -0.25 6.55
N LYS A 150 -8.81 -0.25 5.27
CA LYS A 150 -7.63 -0.97 4.78
C LYS A 150 -6.32 -0.42 5.34
N ALA A 151 -6.19 0.90 5.46
CA ALA A 151 -5.02 1.56 6.04
C ALA A 151 -4.87 1.23 7.54
N SER A 152 -5.94 1.40 8.32
CA SER A 152 -5.94 1.07 9.75
C SER A 152 -5.74 -0.43 10.02
N ASN A 153 -6.30 -1.30 9.16
CA ASN A 153 -6.07 -2.74 9.26
C ASN A 153 -4.61 -3.11 8.93
N ASN A 154 -3.99 -2.45 7.95
CA ASN A 154 -2.57 -2.63 7.65
C ASN A 154 -1.67 -2.14 8.79
N GLU A 155 -2.00 -1.02 9.43
CA GLU A 155 -1.27 -0.53 10.61
C GLU A 155 -1.39 -1.50 11.78
N LYS A 156 -2.60 -2.00 12.07
CA LYS A 156 -2.82 -3.02 13.11
C LYS A 156 -2.06 -4.32 12.82
N LYS A 157 -2.07 -4.81 11.59
CA LYS A 157 -1.30 -6.00 11.17
C LYS A 157 0.20 -5.78 11.35
N LYS A 158 0.71 -4.60 10.99
CA LYS A 158 2.11 -4.24 11.19
C LYS A 158 2.46 -4.23 12.68
N LEU A 159 1.66 -3.56 13.51
CA LEU A 159 1.87 -3.48 14.96
C LEU A 159 1.83 -4.86 15.62
N PHE A 160 0.84 -5.69 15.26
CA PHE A 160 0.71 -7.05 15.76
C PHE A 160 1.90 -7.96 15.37
N ARG A 161 2.43 -7.79 14.15
CA ARG A 161 3.64 -8.50 13.71
C ARG A 161 4.88 -8.07 14.49
N ASP A 162 5.01 -6.78 14.74
CA ASP A 162 6.19 -6.22 15.40
C ASP A 162 6.19 -6.61 16.89
N ILE A 163 5.02 -6.59 17.55
CA ILE A 163 4.88 -7.03 18.94
C ILE A 163 5.07 -8.55 19.08
N SER A 164 4.56 -9.38 18.16
CA SER A 164 4.78 -10.83 18.22
C SER A 164 6.26 -11.20 18.13
N LYS A 165 7.03 -10.48 17.30
CA LYS A 165 8.48 -10.66 17.19
C LYS A 165 9.21 -10.25 18.48
N LYS A 166 8.83 -9.12 19.07
CA LYS A 166 9.37 -8.68 20.37
C LYS A 166 9.10 -9.73 21.46
N ILE A 167 7.86 -10.22 21.57
CA ILE A 167 7.48 -11.23 22.56
C ILE A 167 8.33 -12.50 22.41
N ILE A 168 8.37 -13.10 21.21
CA ILE A 168 9.15 -14.32 21.00
C ILE A 168 10.63 -14.10 21.25
N SER A 169 11.19 -12.97 20.80
CA SER A 169 12.58 -12.64 21.11
C SER A 169 12.84 -12.54 22.61
N GLU A 170 11.89 -12.03 23.39
CA GLU A 170 12.03 -11.90 24.83
C GLU A 170 11.92 -13.26 25.54
N VAL A 171 10.97 -14.11 25.12
CA VAL A 171 10.88 -15.51 25.58
C VAL A 171 12.24 -16.19 25.43
N PHE A 172 12.87 -16.11 24.27
CA PHE A 172 14.19 -16.71 24.04
C PHE A 172 15.25 -16.21 25.02
N LYS A 173 15.36 -14.90 25.24
CA LYS A 173 16.34 -14.31 26.17
C LYS A 173 16.10 -14.78 27.60
N ILE A 174 14.84 -14.81 28.02
CA ILE A 174 14.47 -15.21 29.37
C ILE A 174 14.79 -16.69 29.55
N VAL A 175 14.39 -17.55 28.60
CA VAL A 175 14.64 -19.00 28.67
C VAL A 175 16.14 -19.32 28.75
N ASP A 176 16.96 -18.69 27.91
CA ASP A 176 18.42 -18.86 27.94
C ASP A 176 19.03 -18.50 29.30
N ARG A 177 18.44 -17.56 30.02
CA ARG A 177 18.84 -17.16 31.37
C ARG A 177 18.32 -18.08 32.47
N ILE A 178 17.03 -18.49 32.43
CA ILE A 178 16.40 -19.27 33.52
C ILE A 178 16.76 -20.76 33.49
N VAL A 179 17.04 -21.34 32.33
CA VAL A 179 17.28 -22.80 32.21
C VAL A 179 18.47 -23.26 33.06
N PRO A 180 19.63 -22.57 33.02
CA PRO A 180 20.74 -22.89 33.93
C PRO A 180 20.41 -22.73 35.42
N GLU A 181 19.43 -21.90 35.78
CA GLU A 181 18.98 -21.73 37.17
C GLU A 181 18.05 -22.88 37.63
N ILE A 182 17.41 -23.59 36.70
CA ILE A 182 16.57 -24.75 37.02
C ILE A 182 17.46 -25.94 37.41
N SER A 183 18.47 -26.25 36.59
CA SER A 183 19.54 -27.20 36.91
C SER A 183 20.72 -26.98 35.95
N PRO A 184 21.99 -27.14 36.39
CA PRO A 184 23.15 -27.08 35.50
C PRO A 184 23.15 -28.17 34.41
N ASP A 185 22.39 -29.25 34.58
CA ASP A 185 22.29 -30.36 33.62
C ASP A 185 21.29 -30.10 32.48
N PHE A 186 20.52 -29.01 32.55
CA PHE A 186 19.63 -28.57 31.48
C PHE A 186 20.29 -27.52 30.60
N TYR A 187 20.04 -27.62 29.30
CA TYR A 187 20.49 -26.61 28.34
C TYR A 187 19.43 -26.35 27.27
N VAL A 188 19.46 -25.13 26.72
CA VAL A 188 18.67 -24.79 25.53
C VAL A 188 19.33 -25.43 24.32
N ALA A 189 18.65 -26.40 23.70
CA ALA A 189 19.22 -27.24 22.66
C ALA A 189 19.57 -26.47 21.37
N ASP A 190 18.92 -25.33 21.15
CA ASP A 190 19.11 -24.52 19.96
C ASP A 190 19.53 -23.09 20.33
N LYS A 191 20.82 -22.91 20.60
CA LYS A 191 21.44 -21.60 20.84
C LYS A 191 21.50 -20.73 19.56
N GLY A 192 20.95 -21.23 18.44
CA GLY A 192 21.05 -20.66 17.10
C GLY A 192 19.95 -19.66 16.75
N ARG A 193 19.88 -18.53 17.47
CA ARG A 193 18.97 -17.38 17.25
C ARG A 193 17.47 -17.75 17.32
N ALA A 194 16.70 -16.89 17.99
CA ALA A 194 15.26 -16.87 17.79
C ALA A 194 14.97 -16.74 16.29
N ASP A 195 14.59 -17.84 15.64
CA ASP A 195 14.20 -17.81 14.23
C ASP A 195 12.79 -17.23 14.16
N ILE A 196 12.72 -15.92 14.38
CA ILE A 196 11.51 -15.10 14.35
C ILE A 196 10.82 -15.15 12.98
N SER A 197 11.47 -15.73 11.96
CA SER A 197 10.84 -16.02 10.67
C SER A 197 9.85 -17.18 10.73
N ARG A 198 9.92 -18.03 11.76
CA ARG A 198 8.99 -19.17 11.99
C ARG A 198 7.71 -18.80 12.72
N ILE A 199 7.52 -17.53 13.05
CA ILE A 199 6.25 -17.08 13.64
C ILE A 199 5.18 -17.17 12.54
N TYR A 200 4.24 -18.08 12.70
CA TYR A 200 3.05 -18.15 11.85
C TYR A 200 2.03 -17.12 12.32
N HIS A 201 1.46 -16.35 11.39
CA HIS A 201 0.40 -15.37 11.68
C HIS A 201 -0.91 -15.75 10.99
N ASP A 202 -1.97 -15.86 11.78
CA ASP A 202 -3.35 -15.83 11.31
C ASP A 202 -3.82 -14.37 11.37
N TRP A 203 -3.87 -13.73 10.20
CA TRP A 203 -4.25 -12.33 10.07
C TRP A 203 -5.76 -12.08 10.14
N GLU A 204 -6.58 -13.12 10.05
CA GLU A 204 -8.04 -13.00 10.18
C GLU A 204 -8.41 -12.93 11.66
N ASN A 205 -7.79 -13.76 12.48
CA ASN A 205 -8.05 -13.83 13.92
C ASN A 205 -7.03 -13.09 14.77
N PHE A 206 -6.05 -12.40 14.16
CA PHE A 206 -4.91 -11.78 14.83
C PHE A 206 -4.30 -12.72 15.87
N ARG A 207 -3.93 -13.92 15.39
CA ARG A 207 -3.19 -14.91 16.18
C ARG A 207 -1.81 -15.09 15.60
N PHE A 208 -0.86 -15.43 16.45
CA PHE A 208 0.41 -15.98 16.02
C PHE A 208 0.71 -17.25 16.78
N ARG A 209 1.46 -18.15 16.15
CA ARG A 209 1.96 -19.35 16.80
C ARG A 209 3.44 -19.51 16.48
N TYR A 210 4.20 -19.87 17.50
CA TYR A 210 5.59 -20.26 17.40
C TYR A 210 5.72 -21.69 17.93
N THR A 211 6.14 -22.60 17.05
CA THR A 211 6.27 -24.03 17.35
C THR A 211 7.64 -24.54 16.95
N SER A 212 8.10 -25.54 17.68
CA SER A 212 9.32 -26.32 17.46
C SER A 212 9.08 -27.47 16.47
N VAL A 213 8.53 -27.20 15.27
CA VAL A 213 8.26 -28.33 14.35
C VAL A 213 9.53 -28.71 13.58
N GLY A 214 10.18 -29.77 14.06
CA GLY A 214 11.10 -30.60 13.29
C GLY A 214 12.13 -31.35 14.15
N MET A 215 11.97 -32.68 14.28
CA MET A 215 13.01 -33.59 14.81
C MET A 215 14.38 -33.47 14.12
N PHE A 216 14.44 -32.83 12.95
CA PHE A 216 15.63 -32.68 12.11
C PHE A 216 15.99 -31.23 11.77
N TYR A 217 15.19 -30.25 12.20
CA TYR A 217 15.36 -28.85 11.81
C TYR A 217 15.28 -27.97 13.06
N GLY A 218 16.42 -27.84 13.74
CA GLY A 218 16.60 -26.92 14.87
C GLY A 218 15.91 -25.58 14.59
N GLY A 219 15.01 -25.20 15.49
CA GLY A 219 14.55 -23.81 15.62
C GLY A 219 13.35 -23.71 16.54
N GLY A 220 13.50 -24.20 17.77
CA GLY A 220 12.50 -24.11 18.84
C GLY A 220 13.15 -23.84 20.20
N ILE A 221 12.37 -23.37 21.17
CA ILE A 221 12.87 -23.09 22.54
C ILE A 221 12.80 -24.37 23.37
N ASN A 222 13.60 -25.35 22.97
CA ASN A 222 13.66 -26.68 23.56
C ASN A 222 14.64 -26.70 24.73
N VAL A 223 14.24 -27.35 25.81
CA VAL A 223 15.13 -27.65 26.93
C VAL A 223 15.45 -29.13 26.90
N SER A 224 16.74 -29.46 26.86
CA SER A 224 17.26 -30.83 26.83
C SER A 224 18.03 -31.14 28.11
N TYR A 225 18.07 -32.42 28.45
CA TYR A 225 18.86 -32.96 29.57
C TYR A 225 19.95 -33.88 29.02
N ASP A 226 21.19 -33.64 29.45
CA ASP A 226 22.41 -34.23 28.88
C ASP A 226 22.42 -35.77 28.84
N PHE A 227 21.67 -36.44 29.73
CA PHE A 227 21.81 -37.89 29.95
C PHE A 227 20.70 -38.76 29.34
N LEU A 228 19.53 -38.20 28.99
CA LEU A 228 18.33 -39.01 28.68
C LEU A 228 17.86 -38.92 27.21
N ASN A 229 18.47 -38.07 26.36
CA ASN A 229 17.94 -37.74 25.03
C ASN A 229 16.47 -37.26 25.04
N GLU A 230 15.98 -36.84 26.21
CA GLU A 230 14.66 -36.27 26.40
C GLU A 230 14.74 -34.75 26.26
N PHE A 231 13.65 -34.15 25.78
CA PHE A 231 13.56 -32.71 25.63
C PHE A 231 12.13 -32.24 25.87
N PHE A 232 11.99 -31.13 26.59
CA PHE A 232 10.74 -30.40 26.70
C PHE A 232 10.66 -29.38 25.55
N SER A 233 9.56 -29.46 24.78
CA SER A 233 9.37 -28.68 23.56
C SER A 233 8.02 -27.95 23.56
N PRO A 234 7.93 -26.81 24.27
CA PRO A 234 6.69 -26.05 24.33
C PRO A 234 6.40 -25.34 23.00
N ALA A 235 5.12 -25.07 22.77
CA ALA A 235 4.68 -24.11 21.78
C ALA A 235 4.21 -22.83 22.45
N PHE A 236 4.27 -21.72 21.71
CA PHE A 236 3.75 -20.44 22.16
C PHE A 236 2.68 -19.95 21.19
N GLU A 237 1.54 -19.54 21.71
CA GLU A 237 0.44 -18.98 20.92
C GLU A 237 0.09 -17.61 21.49
N GLY A 238 0.11 -16.57 20.65
CA GLY A 238 -0.36 -15.26 21.05
C GLY A 238 -1.55 -14.80 20.23
N TYR A 239 -2.45 -14.02 20.84
CA TYR A 239 -3.61 -13.49 20.14
C TYR A 239 -4.02 -12.13 20.68
N LEU A 240 -4.70 -11.37 19.81
CA LEU A 240 -5.24 -10.07 20.16
C LEU A 240 -6.64 -10.22 20.79
N THR A 241 -6.85 -9.60 21.95
CA THR A 241 -8.18 -9.38 22.53
C THR A 241 -8.39 -7.90 22.81
N GLY A 242 -9.28 -7.26 22.07
CA GLY A 242 -9.46 -5.81 22.15
C GLY A 242 -8.16 -5.05 21.84
N ASN A 243 -7.55 -4.45 22.86
CA ASN A 243 -6.28 -3.71 22.77
C ASN A 243 -5.12 -4.40 23.50
N GLU A 244 -5.23 -5.69 23.81
CA GLU A 244 -4.20 -6.46 24.50
C GLU A 244 -3.75 -7.64 23.66
N VAL A 245 -2.45 -7.94 23.72
CA VAL A 245 -1.88 -9.18 23.22
C VAL A 245 -1.65 -10.10 24.40
N ILE A 246 -2.25 -11.28 24.33
CA ILE A 246 -2.04 -12.37 25.28
C ILE A 246 -1.05 -13.34 24.68
N LEU A 247 -0.10 -13.85 25.47
CA LEU A 247 0.77 -14.98 25.14
C LEU A 247 0.40 -16.17 26.03
N LEU A 248 0.19 -17.31 25.39
CA LEU A 248 0.00 -18.60 26.01
C LEU A 248 1.22 -19.49 25.78
N GLY A 249 1.68 -20.17 26.81
CA GLY A 249 2.56 -21.33 26.72
C GLY A 249 1.71 -22.59 26.60
N ILE A 250 2.15 -23.52 25.75
CA ILE A 250 1.45 -24.77 25.48
C ILE A 250 2.36 -25.93 25.85
N ILE A 251 1.92 -26.74 26.82
CA ILE A 251 2.58 -27.99 27.20
C ILE A 251 1.97 -29.09 26.34
N ASN A 252 2.81 -29.81 25.59
CA ASN A 252 2.41 -30.97 24.82
C ASN A 252 2.82 -32.26 25.56
N PRO A 253 1.93 -32.91 26.31
CA PRO A 253 2.29 -34.03 27.17
C PRO A 253 2.64 -35.34 26.44
N SER A 254 2.62 -35.41 25.10
CA SER A 254 2.69 -36.73 24.42
C SER A 254 3.35 -36.80 23.05
N ASN A 255 4.26 -35.89 22.67
CA ASN A 255 4.90 -35.89 21.32
C ASN A 255 3.90 -36.05 20.15
N LYS A 256 2.60 -35.81 20.39
CA LYS A 256 1.53 -35.94 19.42
C LYS A 256 1.55 -34.72 18.51
N ILE A 257 1.05 -34.93 17.30
CA ILE A 257 0.91 -33.89 16.28
C ILE A 257 0.15 -32.69 16.87
N THR A 258 0.70 -31.49 16.69
CA THR A 258 0.14 -30.21 17.13
C THR A 258 -1.33 -30.03 16.70
N GLY A 259 -2.19 -29.57 17.61
CA GLY A 259 -3.63 -29.35 17.35
C GLY A 259 -4.58 -30.39 17.96
N SER A 260 -4.12 -31.22 18.90
CA SER A 260 -4.99 -32.14 19.64
C SER A 260 -5.82 -31.42 20.72
N SER A 261 -6.95 -32.01 21.12
CA SER A 261 -7.82 -31.50 22.20
C SER A 261 -7.17 -31.46 23.59
N ASP A 262 -5.99 -32.06 23.75
CA ASP A 262 -5.34 -32.29 25.03
C ASP A 262 -4.20 -31.27 25.29
N GLU A 263 -4.10 -30.20 24.48
CA GLU A 263 -3.14 -29.11 24.68
C GLU A 263 -3.50 -28.30 25.93
N GLU A 264 -2.67 -28.36 26.97
CA GLU A 264 -2.80 -27.47 28.12
C GLU A 264 -2.19 -26.11 27.80
N LYS A 265 -2.98 -25.05 27.99
CA LYS A 265 -2.58 -23.68 27.70
C LYS A 265 -2.50 -22.87 28.99
N ILE A 266 -1.36 -22.24 29.22
CA ILE A 266 -1.09 -21.40 30.39
C ILE A 266 -0.84 -19.98 29.91
N GLU A 267 -1.56 -18.99 30.45
CA GLU A 267 -1.28 -17.57 30.14
C GLU A 267 0.03 -17.15 30.81
N LEU A 268 0.99 -16.70 30.00
CA LEU A 268 2.32 -16.32 30.48
C LEU A 268 2.49 -14.80 30.52
N LEU A 269 1.85 -14.10 29.58
CA LEU A 269 2.00 -12.66 29.41
C LEU A 269 0.72 -12.05 28.86
N ARG A 270 0.41 -10.85 29.31
CA ARG A 270 -0.62 -9.98 28.77
C ARG A 270 -0.06 -8.57 28.70
N ILE A 271 -0.03 -7.99 27.52
CA ILE A 271 0.51 -6.64 27.31
C ILE A 271 -0.43 -5.81 26.44
N PRO A 272 -0.48 -4.48 26.65
CA PRO A 272 -1.22 -3.62 25.74
C PRO A 272 -0.58 -3.64 24.35
N LEU A 273 -1.41 -3.61 23.30
CA LEU A 273 -0.98 -3.49 21.90
C LEU A 273 -0.32 -2.13 21.64
N SER A 274 -0.73 -1.10 22.39
CA SER A 274 -0.22 0.27 22.34
C SER A 274 0.67 0.58 23.55
N GLY A 275 1.87 1.12 23.32
CA GLY A 275 2.83 1.47 24.36
C GLY A 275 4.05 0.54 24.39
N GLU A 276 4.94 0.75 25.35
CA GLU A 276 6.05 -0.17 25.58
C GLU A 276 5.56 -1.42 26.34
N PRO A 277 5.88 -2.64 25.87
CA PRO A 277 5.53 -3.88 26.56
C PRO A 277 6.10 -3.91 27.98
N ASP A 278 5.27 -4.24 28.96
CA ASP A 278 5.69 -4.52 30.32
C ASP A 278 5.90 -6.03 30.50
N PHE A 279 7.13 -6.44 30.75
CA PHE A 279 7.51 -7.83 31.01
C PHE A 279 7.68 -8.14 32.50
N THR A 280 7.23 -7.25 33.39
CA THR A 280 7.33 -7.45 34.84
C THR A 280 6.64 -8.75 35.26
N GLY A 281 7.35 -9.60 36.00
CA GLY A 281 6.87 -10.91 36.46
C GLY A 281 6.74 -11.97 35.34
N PHE A 282 7.12 -11.66 34.10
CA PHE A 282 7.12 -12.64 33.02
C PHE A 282 8.18 -13.73 33.24
N ASP A 283 9.34 -13.35 33.78
CA ASP A 283 10.45 -14.25 34.10
C ASP A 283 10.04 -15.39 35.02
N GLU A 284 9.38 -15.07 36.12
CA GLU A 284 8.92 -16.05 37.12
C GLU A 284 7.86 -16.98 36.52
N ARG A 285 6.86 -16.43 35.81
CA ARG A 285 5.84 -17.25 35.13
C ARG A 285 6.43 -18.18 34.08
N LEU A 286 7.42 -17.70 33.32
CA LEU A 286 8.09 -18.52 32.32
C LEU A 286 8.93 -19.60 32.97
N LYS A 287 9.60 -19.29 34.10
CA LYS A 287 10.33 -20.27 34.91
C LYS A 287 9.42 -21.37 35.43
N ASP A 288 8.31 -21.01 36.06
CA ASP A 288 7.33 -21.97 36.58
C ASP A 288 6.77 -22.85 35.45
N PHE A 289 6.46 -22.25 34.30
CA PHE A 289 6.01 -22.97 33.10
C PHE A 289 7.04 -24.01 32.61
N TYR A 290 8.32 -23.65 32.54
CA TYR A 290 9.38 -24.57 32.11
C TYR A 290 9.66 -25.65 33.15
N VAL A 291 9.67 -25.32 34.44
CA VAL A 291 9.84 -26.29 35.53
C VAL A 291 8.73 -27.34 35.48
N GLU A 292 7.48 -26.90 35.41
CA GLU A 292 6.31 -27.78 35.32
C GLU A 292 6.34 -28.64 34.04
N GLY A 293 6.70 -28.03 32.90
CA GLY A 293 6.81 -28.74 31.63
C GLY A 293 7.90 -29.82 31.62
N ILE A 294 9.05 -29.52 32.22
CA ILE A 294 10.16 -30.47 32.38
C ILE A 294 9.75 -31.63 33.27
N TYR A 295 9.18 -31.37 34.46
CA TYR A 295 8.74 -32.42 35.40
C TYR A 295 7.70 -33.40 34.83
N ARG A 296 6.95 -32.97 33.81
CA ARG A 296 5.93 -33.81 33.17
C ARG A 296 6.48 -34.70 32.06
N VAL A 297 7.62 -34.31 31.49
CA VAL A 297 8.21 -34.98 30.31
C VAL A 297 9.44 -35.81 30.67
N MET A 298 10.10 -35.50 31.79
CA MET A 298 11.36 -36.10 32.27
C MET A 298 11.21 -36.58 33.71
#